data_AF-A0A645FS19-F1
#
_entry.id   AF-A0A645FS19-F1
#
_cell.length_a   1.000
_cell.length_b   1.000
_cell.length_c   1.000
_cell.angle_alpha   90.00
_cell.angle_beta   90.00
_cell.angle_gamma   90.00
#
_symmetry.space_group_name_H-M   'P 1'
#
loop_
_entity.id
_entity.type
_entity.pdbx_description
1 polymer ?
#
loop_
_entity_poly.entity_id
_entity_poly.type
_entity_poly.pdbx_seq_one_letter_code
_entity_poly.pdbx_strand_id
1 'polypeptide(L)'
;MAHFSIDANIVQEIGHPATLFPMVEAGIGISVLPALALPLPQGSHLQVKRLTPVVERQLMLARRKNRSLSTAAQALWDVVRMQASELTAGRARDPLYQI
;
A
#
# COMPACT_ATOMS: atom_id res chain seq x y z
N MET A 1 7.35 5.54 -15.14
CA MET A 1 7.16 7.00 -15.34
C MET A 1 7.10 7.38 -16.81
N ALA A 2 7.91 6.77 -17.69
CA ALA A 2 7.83 6.96 -19.14
C ALA A 2 6.44 6.73 -19.76
N HIS A 3 5.64 5.77 -19.26
CA HIS A 3 4.27 5.54 -19.73
C HIS A 3 3.31 6.71 -19.47
N PHE A 4 3.59 7.55 -18.46
CA PHE A 4 2.80 8.74 -18.13
C PHE A 4 3.53 10.04 -18.51
N SER A 5 4.63 9.95 -19.26
CA SER A 5 5.47 11.11 -19.64
C SER A 5 5.88 11.99 -18.45
N ILE A 6 6.10 11.38 -17.28
CA ILE A 6 6.61 12.06 -16.08
C ILE A 6 8.13 11.94 -16.10
N ASP A 7 8.82 13.07 -16.05
CA ASP A 7 10.25 13.16 -15.72
C ASP A 7 10.39 13.51 -14.23
N ALA A 8 11.09 12.67 -13.48
CA ALA A 8 11.25 12.82 -12.05
C ALA A 8 12.73 12.86 -11.70
N ASN A 9 13.14 13.88 -10.94
CA ASN A 9 14.47 13.94 -10.39
C ASN A 9 14.58 12.98 -9.19
N ILE A 10 15.27 11.86 -9.38
CA ILE A 10 15.47 10.86 -8.32
C ILE A 10 16.64 11.29 -7.45
N VAL A 11 16.33 11.83 -6.28
CA VAL A 11 17.33 12.30 -5.31
C VAL A 11 17.73 11.22 -4.29
N GLN A 12 16.92 10.16 -4.14
CA GLN A 12 17.18 9.06 -3.22
C GLN A 12 16.38 7.80 -3.58
N GLU A 13 17.01 6.63 -3.40
CA GLU A 13 16.35 5.32 -3.44
C GLU A 13 16.34 4.65 -2.06
N ILE A 14 15.22 4.02 -1.70
CA ILE A 14 15.02 3.37 -0.39
C ILE A 14 14.44 1.97 -0.55
N GLY A 15 14.77 1.07 0.39
CA GLY A 15 14.32 -0.32 0.36
C GLY A 15 13.02 -0.63 1.12
N HIS A 16 12.57 0.24 2.04
CA HIS A 16 11.39 -0.02 2.87
C HIS A 16 10.59 1.26 3.18
N PRO A 17 9.24 1.26 3.09
CA PRO A 17 8.43 2.46 3.33
C PRO A 17 8.59 3.10 4.71
N ALA A 18 8.96 2.32 5.73
CA ALA A 18 9.16 2.86 7.09
C ALA A 18 10.26 3.95 7.16
N THR A 19 11.28 3.87 6.30
CA THR A 19 12.34 4.90 6.26
C THR A 19 11.95 6.12 5.43
N LEU A 20 10.89 6.02 4.62
CA LEU A 20 10.42 7.08 3.74
C LEU A 20 9.86 8.27 4.51
N PHE A 21 9.00 8.01 5.50
CA PHE A 21 8.27 9.07 6.21
C PHE A 21 9.19 10.12 6.84
N PRO A 22 10.19 9.76 7.68
CA PRO A 22 11.07 10.78 8.26
C PRO A 22 11.90 11.53 7.21
N MET A 23 12.19 10.92 6.05
CA MET A 23 12.93 11.58 4.97
C MET A 23 12.09 12.63 4.25
N VAL A 24 10.81 12.33 4.00
CA VAL A 24 9.86 13.30 3.43
C VAL A 24 9.59 14.42 4.44
N GLU A 25 9.45 14.09 5.73
CA GLU A 25 9.29 15.10 6.79
C GLU A 25 10.49 16.03 6.92
N ALA A 26 11.71 15.49 6.74
CA ALA A 26 12.94 16.26 6.71
C ALA A 26 13.12 17.11 5.43
N GLY A 27 12.20 17.03 4.46
CA GLY A 27 12.21 17.85 3.25
C GLY A 27 13.10 17.32 2.12
N ILE A 28 13.51 16.05 2.15
CA ILE A 28 14.33 15.45 1.08
C ILE A 28 13.55 15.41 -0.26
N GLY A 29 12.23 15.32 -0.21
CA GLY A 29 11.38 15.34 -1.40
C GLY A 29 9.98 14.83 -1.10
N ILE A 30 9.32 14.27 -2.11
CA ILE A 30 8.04 13.56 -2.00
C ILE A 30 8.23 12.09 -2.36
N SER A 31 7.25 11.25 -2.03
CA SER A 31 7.27 9.86 -2.44
C SER A 31 5.89 9.31 -2.76
N VAL A 32 5.88 8.16 -3.44
CA VAL A 32 4.68 7.41 -3.80
C VAL A 32 4.68 6.11 -3.01
N LEU A 33 3.61 5.88 -2.25
CA LEU A 33 3.43 4.67 -1.45
C LEU A 33 2.13 3.96 -1.84
N PRO A 34 2.05 2.62 -1.68
CA PRO A 34 0.77 1.94 -1.75
C PRO A 34 -0.13 2.41 -0.61
N ALA A 35 -1.41 2.56 -0.88
CA ALA A 35 -2.36 3.06 0.11
C ALA A 35 -2.48 2.15 1.37
N LEU A 36 -2.04 0.89 1.29
CA LEU A 36 -1.93 -0.02 2.44
C LEU A 36 -0.90 0.45 3.48
N ALA A 37 0.05 1.32 3.14
CA ALA A 37 1.00 1.87 4.10
C ALA A 37 0.42 3.04 4.94
N LEU A 38 -0.88 3.28 4.85
CA LEU A 38 -1.63 4.25 5.66
C LEU A 38 -2.34 3.55 6.83
N PRO A 39 -2.62 4.27 7.94
CA PRO A 39 -2.41 5.71 8.16
C PRO A 39 -0.93 6.07 8.31
N LEU A 40 -0.62 7.37 8.18
CA LEU A 40 0.71 7.88 8.49
C LEU A 40 1.09 7.60 9.96
N PRO A 41 2.39 7.51 10.28
CA PRO A 41 2.83 7.40 11.67
C PRO A 41 2.21 8.47 12.58
N GLN A 42 1.94 8.11 13.83
CA GLN A 42 1.36 9.03 14.78
C GLN A 42 2.24 10.28 14.96
N GLY A 43 1.62 11.46 14.96
CA GLY A 43 2.33 12.73 15.05
C GLY A 43 2.96 13.21 13.74
N SER A 44 2.78 12.47 12.64
CA SER A 44 3.28 12.90 11.34
C SER A 44 2.59 14.19 10.87
N HIS A 45 3.39 15.09 10.30
CA HIS A 45 2.91 16.32 9.66
C HIS A 45 2.76 16.19 8.14
N LEU A 46 2.93 14.98 7.62
CA LEU A 46 2.83 14.72 6.19
C LEU A 46 1.38 14.80 5.71
N GLN A 47 1.23 15.24 4.46
CA GLN A 47 -0.04 15.20 3.75
C GLN A 47 -0.02 14.10 2.70
N VAL A 48 -1.11 13.36 2.61
CA VAL A 48 -1.31 12.33 1.59
C VAL A 48 -2.19 12.91 0.48
N LYS A 49 -1.75 12.75 -0.77
CA LYS A 49 -2.54 13.12 -1.95
C LYS A 49 -2.72 11.90 -2.85
N ARG A 50 -3.94 11.76 -3.40
CA ARG A 50 -4.23 10.72 -4.40
C ARG A 50 -3.57 11.06 -5.73
N LEU A 51 -3.01 10.04 -6.38
CA LEU A 51 -2.45 10.17 -7.73
C LEU A 51 -3.51 9.94 -8.80
N THR A 52 -3.42 10.70 -9.90
CA THR A 52 -4.22 10.51 -11.11
C THR A 52 -3.27 10.38 -12.32
N PRO A 53 -3.38 9.31 -13.13
CA PRO A 53 -4.27 8.16 -12.96
C PRO A 53 -3.86 7.28 -11.76
N VAL A 54 -4.83 6.54 -11.24
CA VAL A 54 -4.60 5.58 -10.16
C VAL A 54 -3.92 4.33 -10.72
N VAL A 55 -2.92 3.81 -10.01
CA VAL A 55 -2.28 2.53 -10.34
C VAL A 55 -2.73 1.49 -9.33
N GLU A 56 -3.49 0.51 -9.78
CA GLU A 56 -3.97 -0.58 -8.93
C GLU A 56 -2.97 -1.73 -8.85
N ARG A 57 -2.84 -2.32 -7.66
CA ARG A 57 -2.06 -3.53 -7.41
C ARG A 57 -2.92 -4.55 -6.68
N GLN A 58 -2.98 -5.76 -7.23
CA GLN A 58 -3.75 -6.86 -6.67
C GLN A 58 -2.93 -7.55 -5.57
N LEU A 59 -3.54 -7.75 -4.40
CA LEU A 59 -3.00 -8.56 -3.31
C LEU A 59 -3.65 -9.94 -3.36
N MET A 60 -2.83 -10.99 -3.23
CA MET A 60 -3.26 -12.36 -3.48
C MET A 60 -2.83 -13.28 -2.33
N LEU A 61 -3.69 -14.24 -1.99
CA LEU A 61 -3.31 -15.40 -1.19
C LEU A 61 -2.75 -16.48 -2.10
N ALA A 62 -1.55 -16.97 -1.80
CA ALA A 62 -0.86 -17.97 -2.59
C ALA A 62 -0.71 -19.29 -1.82
N ARG A 63 -0.99 -20.42 -2.48
CA ARG A 63 -0.70 -21.76 -1.96
C ARG A 63 -0.01 -22.59 -3.04
N ARG A 64 0.81 -23.56 -2.63
CA ARG A 64 1.46 -24.49 -3.56
C ARG A 64 0.41 -25.35 -4.27
N LYS A 65 0.52 -25.48 -5.59
CA LYS A 65 -0.32 -26.38 -6.40
C LYS A 65 -0.16 -27.83 -5.89
N ASN A 66 -1.25 -28.59 -5.87
CA ASN A 66 -1.30 -29.99 -5.41
C ASN A 66 -0.88 -30.23 -3.96
N ARG A 67 -0.94 -29.21 -3.10
CA ARG A 67 -0.77 -29.36 -1.65
C ARG A 67 -1.97 -28.76 -0.93
N SER A 68 -2.57 -29.53 -0.03
CA SER A 68 -3.57 -29.00 0.91
C SER A 68 -2.89 -28.15 1.96
N LEU A 69 -3.64 -27.20 2.52
CA LEU A 69 -3.23 -26.50 3.73
C LEU A 69 -3.41 -27.44 4.93
N SER A 70 -2.55 -27.31 5.94
CA SER A 70 -2.83 -27.92 7.25
C SER A 70 -4.05 -27.24 7.87
N THR A 71 -4.68 -27.87 8.87
CA THR A 71 -5.85 -27.29 9.55
C THR A 71 -5.58 -25.88 10.08
N ALA A 72 -4.42 -25.66 10.71
CA ALA A 72 -4.04 -24.34 11.20
C ALA A 72 -3.80 -23.32 10.07
N ALA A 73 -3.18 -23.75 8.97
CA ALA A 73 -2.96 -22.87 7.82
C ALA A 73 -4.26 -22.54 7.09
N GLN A 74 -5.23 -23.46 7.04
CA GLN A 74 -6.56 -23.23 6.50
C GLN A 74 -7.31 -22.19 7.36
N ALA A 75 -7.28 -22.35 8.70
CA ALA A 75 -7.87 -21.37 9.60
C ALA A 75 -7.29 -19.97 9.39
N LEU A 76 -5.96 -19.85 9.27
CA LEU A 76 -5.31 -18.57 8.97
C LEU A 76 -5.70 -18.03 7.59
N TRP A 77 -5.74 -18.89 6.57
CA TRP A 77 -6.17 -18.52 5.22
C TRP A 77 -7.55 -17.88 5.21
N ASP A 78 -8.50 -18.47 5.94
CA ASP A 78 -9.87 -17.98 6.01
C ASP A 78 -9.97 -16.66 6.76
N VAL A 79 -9.23 -16.49 7.87
CA VAL A 79 -9.12 -15.21 8.58
C VAL A 79 -8.54 -14.12 7.67
N VAL A 80 -7.42 -14.37 6.99
CA VAL A 80 -6.81 -13.36 6.11
C VAL A 80 -7.73 -13.01 4.95
N ARG A 81 -8.41 -13.99 4.35
CA ARG A 81 -9.41 -13.73 3.30
C ARG A 81 -10.54 -12.83 3.81
N MET A 82 -11.08 -13.11 4.98
CA MET A 82 -12.16 -12.34 5.59
C MET A 82 -11.71 -10.90 5.87
N GLN A 83 -10.57 -10.73 6.55
CA GLN A 83 -10.01 -9.43 6.87
C GLN A 83 -9.67 -8.62 5.62
N ALA A 84 -9.14 -9.26 4.56
CA ALA A 84 -8.88 -8.59 3.29
C ALA A 84 -10.17 -8.05 2.64
N SER A 85 -11.27 -8.80 2.73
CA SER A 85 -12.58 -8.36 2.25
C SER A 85 -13.10 -7.16 3.04
N GLU A 86 -13.00 -7.20 4.37
CA GLU A 86 -13.42 -6.10 5.25
C GLU A 86 -12.60 -4.83 4.99
N LEU A 87 -11.27 -4.94 4.87
CA LEU A 87 -10.39 -3.82 4.53
C LEU A 87 -10.73 -3.21 3.17
N THR A 88 -11.05 -4.05 2.19
CA THR A 88 -11.46 -3.58 0.86
C THR A 88 -12.78 -2.82 0.91
N ALA A 89 -13.76 -3.33 1.65
CA ALA A 89 -15.05 -2.68 1.85
C ALA A 89 -14.91 -1.35 2.63
N GLY A 90 -14.03 -1.31 3.64
CA GLY A 90 -13.73 -0.09 4.40
C GLY A 90 -13.15 1.01 3.52
N ARG A 91 -12.20 0.66 2.63
CA ARG A 91 -11.59 1.61 1.69
C ARG A 91 -12.61 2.24 0.74
N ALA A 92 -13.63 1.52 0.28
CA ALA A 92 -14.66 2.10 -0.58
C ALA A 92 -15.38 3.33 0.05
N ARG A 93 -15.34 3.46 1.37
CA ARG A 93 -15.98 4.55 2.13
C ARG A 93 -15.02 5.67 2.52
N ASP A 94 -13.72 5.50 2.30
CA ASP A 94 -12.71 6.50 2.67
C ASP A 94 -12.55 7.54 1.53
N PRO A 95 -12.65 8.85 1.82
CA PRO A 95 -12.49 9.91 0.81
C PRO A 95 -11.18 9.84 0.02
N LEU A 96 -10.09 9.32 0.59
CA LEU A 96 -8.84 9.10 -0.13
C LEU A 96 -8.98 8.06 -1.26
N TYR A 97 -10.00 7.21 -1.17
CA TYR A 97 -10.29 6.10 -2.07
C TYR A 97 -11.57 6.31 -2.91
N GLN A 98 -12.38 7.35 -2.62
CA GLN A 98 -13.53 7.75 -3.44
C GLN A 98 -13.11 8.47 -4.74
N ILE A 99 -13.96 8.38 -5.77
CA ILE A 99 -13.79 8.98 -7.11
C ILE A 99 -14.25 10.43 -7.09
#